data_AF-A0A1Y2IBE9-F1
#
_entry.id   AF-A0A1Y2IBE9-F1
#
_cell.length_a   1.000
_cell.length_b   1.000
_cell.length_c   1.000
_cell.angle_alpha   90.00
_cell.angle_beta   90.00
_cell.angle_gamma   90.00
#
_symmetry.space_group_name_H-M   'P 1'
#
loop_
_entity.id
_entity.type
_entity.pdbx_description
1 polymer ?
#
loop_
_entity_poly.entity_id
_entity_poly.type
_entity_poly.pdbx_seq_one_letter_code
_entity_poly.pdbx_strand_id
1 'polypeptide(L)'
;MSRHSLDKRTVTAGTLGRHVPRSYNHSHTSVSEGLAPRIALPSTFRSHYRLFLRAISASVLAHPDATARLRKLWRPVFDEAANVIQQIEDERTPLTTRKLLVHRYTRWEQRVDNTIPLLYSSAISRGLPHRITRNFRQMIWANQDIRDPTAPSKKPWRGQLPPDAPEYKPKPIKPLSKTQAQLKQHFSLAPRLLGEIVGMAEGWGGVSLGRTRRHR
;
A
#
# COMPACT_ATOMS: atom_id res chain seq x y z
N MET A 1 35.54 56.37 -7.40
CA MET A 1 36.77 56.10 -6.64
C MET A 1 36.56 54.88 -5.77
N SER A 2 37.61 54.05 -5.68
CA SER A 2 37.88 52.99 -4.70
C SER A 2 37.05 51.68 -4.69
N ARG A 3 37.76 50.67 -5.19
CA ARG A 3 37.62 49.22 -5.04
C ARG A 3 37.86 48.75 -3.59
N HIS A 4 37.15 47.70 -3.18
CA HIS A 4 37.59 46.64 -2.22
C HIS A 4 36.79 45.38 -2.61
N SER A 5 37.29 44.25 -3.11
CA SER A 5 38.51 43.44 -2.92
C SER A 5 38.65 42.77 -1.56
N LEU A 6 38.90 41.45 -1.61
CA LEU A 6 39.19 40.46 -0.55
C LEU A 6 37.92 39.79 0.06
N ASP A 7 37.86 38.48 0.29
CA ASP A 7 38.91 37.46 0.27
C ASP A 7 38.33 36.04 0.10
N LYS A 8 39.16 35.16 -0.46
CA LYS A 8 38.89 33.73 -0.63
C LYS A 8 39.24 33.01 0.68
N ARG A 9 38.39 32.08 1.14
CA ARG A 9 38.81 31.02 2.07
C ARG A 9 38.30 29.66 1.63
N THR A 10 39.22 28.92 1.04
CA THR A 10 39.28 27.45 1.01
C THR A 10 39.43 26.89 2.42
N VAL A 11 38.61 25.90 2.78
CA VAL A 11 38.91 24.94 3.86
C VAL A 11 38.62 23.53 3.36
N THR A 12 39.68 22.75 3.30
CA THR A 12 39.77 21.30 3.08
C THR A 12 39.62 20.53 4.40
N ALA A 13 38.88 19.43 4.39
CA ALA A 13 39.09 18.18 5.16
C ALA A 13 37.86 17.29 4.91
N GLY A 14 37.92 16.03 4.46
CA GLY A 14 38.95 15.02 4.72
C GLY A 14 38.48 14.09 5.84
N THR A 15 37.40 13.33 5.65
CA THR A 15 36.93 12.33 6.63
C THR A 15 36.71 10.97 5.94
N LEU A 16 37.74 10.12 6.02
CA LEU A 16 37.68 8.70 5.74
C LEU A 16 36.99 7.98 6.91
N GLY A 17 35.74 7.58 6.70
CA GLY A 17 34.94 6.80 7.65
C GLY A 17 35.14 5.29 7.45
N ARG A 18 35.72 4.66 8.46
CA ARG A 18 36.05 3.22 8.58
C ARG A 18 34.90 2.28 8.20
N HIS A 19 35.21 1.34 7.32
CA HIS A 19 34.39 0.16 7.03
C HIS A 19 34.54 -0.85 8.19
N VAL A 20 33.48 -1.08 8.96
CA VAL A 20 33.43 -2.16 9.97
C VAL A 20 32.71 -3.35 9.33
N PRO A 21 33.34 -4.52 9.17
CA PRO A 21 32.65 -5.73 8.75
C PRO A 21 31.78 -6.25 9.90
N ARG A 22 30.46 -6.19 9.73
CA ARG A 22 29.46 -6.69 10.66
C ARG A 22 29.24 -8.18 10.39
N SER A 23 30.08 -9.02 11.00
CA SER A 23 29.92 -10.48 10.97
C SER A 23 28.75 -10.88 11.87
N TYR A 24 27.57 -11.10 11.27
CA TYR A 24 26.45 -11.77 11.94
C TYR A 24 26.53 -13.27 11.66
N ASN A 25 27.02 -14.03 12.63
CA ASN A 25 26.75 -15.46 12.69
C ASN A 25 25.34 -15.65 13.29
N HIS A 26 24.35 -15.89 12.43
CA HIS A 26 23.07 -16.47 12.84
C HIS A 26 23.13 -17.96 12.61
N SER A 27 23.34 -18.69 13.71
CA SER A 27 23.08 -20.12 13.81
C SER A 27 21.57 -20.33 13.64
N HIS A 28 21.13 -20.61 12.42
CA HIS A 28 19.77 -21.03 12.15
C HIS A 28 19.62 -22.49 12.59
N THR A 29 18.95 -22.70 13.73
CA THR A 29 18.37 -23.98 14.11
C THR A 29 17.32 -24.34 13.06
N SER A 30 17.62 -25.31 12.20
CA SER A 30 16.73 -25.84 11.17
C SER A 30 15.66 -26.70 11.81
N VAL A 31 14.58 -26.06 12.28
CA VAL A 31 13.31 -26.76 12.52
C VAL A 31 12.63 -26.91 11.16
N SER A 32 12.95 -27.99 10.46
CA SER A 32 12.25 -28.43 9.26
C SER A 32 10.89 -29.03 9.66
N GLU A 33 9.99 -28.16 10.09
CA GLU A 33 8.58 -28.49 10.23
C GLU A 33 7.97 -28.62 8.83
N GLY A 34 7.29 -29.72 8.55
CA GLY A 34 6.79 -30.12 7.23
C GLY A 34 5.79 -29.14 6.63
N LEU A 35 6.28 -28.02 6.11
CA LEU A 35 5.53 -27.09 5.29
C LEU A 35 5.17 -27.81 3.99
N ALA A 36 3.90 -28.18 3.86
CA ALA A 36 3.32 -28.63 2.61
C ALA A 36 3.80 -27.73 1.47
N PRO A 37 4.17 -28.29 0.31
CA PRO A 37 4.73 -27.53 -0.79
C PRO A 37 3.74 -26.43 -1.16
N ARG A 38 4.14 -25.17 -0.99
CA ARG A 38 3.32 -24.04 -1.41
C ARG A 38 3.16 -24.14 -2.92
N ILE A 39 1.94 -24.37 -3.36
CA ILE A 39 1.61 -24.43 -4.78
C ILE A 39 2.05 -23.11 -5.41
N ALA A 40 2.99 -23.21 -6.35
CA ALA A 40 3.54 -22.05 -7.02
C ALA A 40 2.49 -21.47 -7.97
N LEU A 41 2.26 -20.15 -7.90
CA LEU A 41 1.28 -19.50 -8.76
C LEU A 41 1.64 -19.68 -10.26
N PRO A 42 0.64 -19.85 -11.14
CA PRO A 42 0.82 -19.93 -12.58
C PRO A 42 1.72 -18.81 -13.14
N SER A 43 2.54 -19.14 -14.14
CA SER A 43 3.43 -18.17 -14.79
C SER A 43 2.64 -17.03 -15.45
N THR A 44 1.47 -17.33 -16.01
CA THR A 44 0.53 -16.37 -16.62
C THR A 44 0.12 -15.31 -15.60
N PHE A 45 -0.37 -15.71 -14.42
CA PHE A 45 -0.74 -14.80 -13.34
C PHE A 45 0.43 -13.89 -12.92
N ARG A 46 1.63 -14.46 -12.74
CA ARG A 46 2.83 -13.70 -12.39
C ARG A 46 3.22 -12.69 -13.47
N SER A 47 3.09 -13.06 -14.74
CA SER A 47 3.36 -12.16 -15.87
C SER A 47 2.36 -11.00 -15.93
N HIS A 48 1.07 -11.30 -15.74
CA HIS A 48 -0.01 -10.31 -15.69
C HIS A 48 0.22 -9.33 -14.55
N TYR A 49 0.51 -9.83 -13.34
CA TYR A 49 0.82 -8.97 -12.18
C TYR A 49 2.03 -8.05 -12.45
N ARG A 50 3.10 -8.56 -13.07
CA ARG A 50 4.27 -7.75 -13.43
C ARG A 50 3.92 -6.66 -14.45
N LEU A 51 3.14 -6.98 -15.48
CA LEU A 51 2.66 -6.01 -16.46
C LEU A 51 1.82 -4.92 -15.78
N PHE A 52 0.90 -5.33 -14.92
CA PHE A 52 0.06 -4.42 -14.15
C PHE A 52 0.88 -3.48 -13.25
N LEU A 53 1.90 -3.99 -12.55
CA LEU A 53 2.80 -3.16 -11.74
C LEU A 53 3.60 -2.13 -12.57
N ARG A 54 3.98 -2.49 -13.80
CA ARG A 54 4.63 -1.56 -14.75
C ARG A 54 3.65 -0.51 -15.23
N ALA A 55 2.41 -0.91 -15.58
CA ALA A 55 1.34 0.01 -15.97
C ALA A 55 1.01 1.01 -14.85
N ILE A 56 0.93 0.58 -13.59
CA ILE A 56 0.78 1.47 -12.44
C ILE A 56 1.92 2.50 -12.41
N SER A 57 3.17 2.04 -12.49
CA SER A 57 4.33 2.94 -12.43
C SER A 57 4.31 3.97 -13.56
N ALA A 58 3.96 3.54 -14.77
CA ALA A 58 3.84 4.42 -15.93
C ALA A 58 2.70 5.43 -15.78
N SER A 59 1.54 4.99 -15.25
CA SER A 59 0.34 5.84 -15.09
C SER A 59 0.55 7.08 -14.22
N VAL A 60 1.54 7.03 -13.33
CA VAL A 60 1.93 8.13 -12.43
C VAL A 60 3.29 8.72 -12.78
N LEU A 61 3.74 8.55 -14.03
CA LEU A 61 4.99 9.11 -14.56
C LEU A 61 6.20 8.74 -13.69
N ALA A 62 6.25 7.49 -13.24
CA ALA A 62 7.30 6.93 -12.39
C ALA A 62 7.52 7.65 -11.04
N HIS A 63 6.53 8.39 -10.53
CA HIS A 63 6.63 8.99 -9.19
C HIS A 63 6.64 7.87 -8.12
N PRO A 64 7.69 7.73 -7.30
CA PRO A 64 7.87 6.57 -6.41
C PRO A 64 6.77 6.47 -5.34
N ASP A 65 6.44 7.57 -4.65
CA ASP A 65 5.40 7.54 -3.62
C ASP A 65 4.00 7.23 -4.17
N ALA A 66 3.65 7.84 -5.31
CA ALA A 66 2.38 7.58 -5.97
C ALA A 66 2.30 6.11 -6.39
N THR A 67 3.39 5.58 -6.97
CA THR A 67 3.51 4.18 -7.36
C THR A 67 3.34 3.25 -6.15
N ALA A 68 4.04 3.50 -5.04
CA ALA A 68 3.94 2.69 -3.83
C ALA A 68 2.50 2.70 -3.25
N ARG A 69 1.86 3.87 -3.21
CA ARG A 69 0.48 4.01 -2.73
C ARG A 69 -0.51 3.27 -3.62
N LEU A 70 -0.44 3.46 -4.94
CA LEU A 70 -1.29 2.75 -5.88
C LEU A 70 -1.07 1.24 -5.80
N ARG A 71 0.18 0.75 -5.76
CA ARG A 71 0.45 -0.68 -5.54
C ARG A 71 -0.21 -1.22 -4.28
N LYS A 72 -0.20 -0.47 -3.18
CA LYS A 72 -0.90 -0.85 -1.94
C LYS A 72 -2.41 -0.97 -2.12
N LEU A 73 -3.01 -0.16 -3.00
CA LEU A 73 -4.44 -0.20 -3.30
C LEU A 73 -4.85 -1.49 -4.05
N TRP A 74 -4.07 -1.91 -5.04
CA TRP A 74 -4.37 -3.13 -5.82
C TRP A 74 -3.81 -4.41 -5.23
N ARG A 75 -2.85 -4.34 -4.29
CA ARG A 75 -2.26 -5.54 -3.69
C ARG A 75 -3.31 -6.52 -3.13
N PRO A 76 -4.32 -6.07 -2.35
CA PRO A 76 -5.37 -6.97 -1.86
C PRO A 76 -6.19 -7.64 -2.98
N VAL A 77 -6.36 -6.97 -4.11
CA VAL A 77 -7.09 -7.52 -5.28
C VAL A 77 -6.31 -8.67 -5.91
N PHE A 78 -4.99 -8.54 -6.03
CA PHE A 78 -4.14 -9.63 -6.52
C PHE A 78 -3.96 -10.75 -5.50
N ASP A 79 -3.85 -10.43 -4.21
CA ASP A 79 -3.78 -11.45 -3.15
C ASP A 79 -5.07 -12.29 -3.11
N GLU A 80 -6.24 -11.66 -3.28
CA GLU A 80 -7.54 -12.35 -3.38
C GLU A 80 -7.60 -13.27 -4.60
N ALA A 81 -7.15 -12.81 -5.77
CA ALA A 81 -7.10 -13.62 -6.98
C ALA A 81 -6.13 -14.80 -6.85
N ALA A 82 -4.96 -14.58 -6.24
CA ALA A 82 -4.00 -15.64 -5.95
C ALA A 82 -4.61 -16.74 -5.04
N ASN A 83 -5.36 -16.34 -4.01
CA ASN A 83 -6.07 -17.29 -3.14
C ASN A 83 -7.15 -18.06 -3.92
N VAL A 84 -7.87 -17.42 -4.85
CA VAL A 84 -8.86 -18.09 -5.71
C VAL A 84 -8.19 -19.12 -6.62
N ILE A 85 -7.05 -18.80 -7.23
CA ILE A 85 -6.30 -19.76 -8.06
C ILE A 85 -5.89 -20.98 -7.24
N GLN A 86 -5.33 -20.76 -6.04
CA GLN A 86 -4.93 -21.86 -5.16
C GLN A 86 -6.12 -22.75 -4.78
N GLN A 87 -7.29 -22.18 -4.53
CA GLN A 87 -8.51 -22.95 -4.25
C GLN A 87 -9.03 -23.71 -5.49
N ILE A 88 -8.86 -23.18 -6.69
CA ILE A 88 -9.22 -23.88 -7.94
C ILE A 88 -8.32 -25.10 -8.14
N GLU A 89 -7.02 -24.94 -7.89
CA GLU A 89 -5.99 -25.98 -8.03
C GLU A 89 -6.07 -27.04 -6.92
N ASP A 90 -6.64 -26.71 -5.75
CA ASP A 90 -6.85 -27.69 -4.68
C ASP A 90 -7.85 -28.77 -5.12
N GLU A 91 -7.37 -30.02 -5.16
CA GLU A 91 -8.15 -31.21 -5.50
C GLU A 91 -9.33 -31.43 -4.55
N ARG A 92 -9.22 -30.97 -3.30
CA ARG A 92 -10.25 -31.10 -2.26
C ARG A 92 -11.45 -30.17 -2.49
N THR A 93 -11.33 -29.18 -3.37
CA THR A 93 -12.41 -28.23 -3.65
C THR A 93 -13.54 -28.90 -4.44
N PRO A 94 -14.80 -28.87 -3.95
CA PRO A 94 -15.95 -29.45 -4.66
C PRO A 94 -16.11 -28.86 -6.07
N LEU A 95 -16.53 -29.68 -7.05
CA LEU A 95 -16.68 -29.26 -8.45
C LEU A 95 -17.61 -28.05 -8.63
N THR A 96 -18.68 -27.96 -7.85
CA THR A 96 -19.62 -26.83 -7.86
C THR A 96 -18.93 -25.53 -7.42
N THR A 97 -18.18 -25.59 -6.31
CA THR A 97 -17.35 -24.47 -5.81
C THR A 97 -16.26 -24.09 -6.81
N ARG A 98 -15.58 -25.09 -7.42
CA ARG A 98 -14.55 -24.85 -8.43
C ARG A 98 -15.11 -24.08 -9.63
N LYS A 99 -16.29 -24.44 -10.15
CA LYS A 99 -16.96 -23.69 -11.24
C LYS A 99 -17.24 -22.24 -10.87
N LEU A 100 -17.72 -21.98 -9.64
CA LEU A 100 -17.95 -20.62 -9.15
C LEU A 100 -16.64 -19.81 -9.04
N LEU A 101 -15.58 -20.43 -8.52
CA LEU A 101 -14.27 -19.81 -8.39
C LEU A 101 -13.66 -19.48 -9.75
N VAL A 102 -13.78 -20.39 -10.73
CA VAL A 102 -13.35 -20.15 -12.12
C VAL A 102 -14.11 -18.95 -12.70
N HIS A 103 -15.44 -18.90 -12.56
CA HIS A 103 -16.23 -17.76 -13.05
C HIS A 103 -15.79 -16.43 -12.39
N ARG A 104 -15.55 -16.45 -11.07
CA ARG A 104 -15.05 -15.30 -10.32
C ARG A 104 -13.66 -14.86 -10.82
N TYR A 105 -12.77 -15.82 -11.07
CA TYR A 105 -11.42 -15.56 -11.58
C TYR A 105 -11.45 -14.97 -12.99
N THR A 106 -12.26 -15.53 -13.91
CA THR A 106 -12.44 -14.99 -15.26
C THR A 106 -12.97 -13.55 -15.23
N ARG A 107 -13.95 -13.26 -14.37
CA ARG A 107 -14.46 -11.88 -14.20
C ARG A 107 -13.38 -10.94 -13.66
N TRP A 108 -12.54 -11.43 -12.75
CA TRP A 108 -11.41 -10.67 -12.25
C TRP A 108 -10.40 -10.37 -13.36
N GLU A 109 -10.00 -11.36 -14.17
CA GLU A 109 -9.07 -11.17 -15.30
C GLU A 109 -9.60 -10.10 -16.25
N GLN A 110 -10.87 -10.20 -16.67
CA GLN A 110 -11.52 -9.21 -17.54
C GLN A 110 -11.44 -7.79 -16.96
N ARG A 111 -11.67 -7.63 -15.66
CA ARG A 111 -11.58 -6.32 -15.01
C ARG A 111 -10.15 -5.77 -14.99
N VAL A 112 -9.15 -6.62 -14.74
CA VAL A 112 -7.74 -6.21 -14.76
C VAL A 112 -7.33 -5.84 -16.19
N ASP A 113 -7.73 -6.63 -17.18
CA ASP A 113 -7.50 -6.36 -18.60
C ASP A 113 -8.10 -5.01 -19.01
N ASN A 114 -9.32 -4.68 -18.57
CA ASN A 114 -9.93 -3.37 -18.82
C ASN A 114 -9.24 -2.23 -18.06
N THR A 115 -8.57 -2.52 -16.94
CA THR A 115 -7.86 -1.53 -16.13
C THR A 115 -6.52 -1.13 -16.76
N ILE A 116 -5.85 -2.04 -17.46
CA ILE A 116 -4.54 -1.75 -18.07
C ILE A 116 -4.63 -0.61 -19.10
N PRO A 117 -5.59 -0.58 -20.04
CA PRO A 117 -5.81 0.55 -20.95
C PRO A 117 -6.09 1.87 -20.23
N LEU A 118 -6.83 1.85 -19.10
CA LEU A 118 -7.05 3.03 -18.28
C LEU A 118 -5.73 3.58 -17.71
N LEU A 119 -4.89 2.70 -17.15
CA LEU A 119 -3.58 3.06 -16.62
C LEU A 119 -2.62 3.55 -17.71
N TYR A 120 -2.63 2.88 -18.87
CA TYR A 120 -1.87 3.27 -20.05
C TYR A 120 -2.30 4.65 -20.56
N SER A 121 -3.60 4.88 -20.68
CA SER A 121 -4.17 6.18 -21.08
C SER A 121 -3.81 7.28 -20.09
N SER A 122 -3.72 6.97 -18.79
CA SER A 122 -3.25 7.90 -17.73
C SER A 122 -1.75 8.23 -17.86
N ALA A 123 -0.94 7.34 -18.44
CA ALA A 123 0.48 7.57 -18.65
C ALA A 123 0.74 8.51 -19.84
N ILE A 124 -0.07 8.37 -20.90
CA ILE A 124 0.08 9.16 -22.13
C ILE A 124 -0.66 10.48 -22.05
N SER A 125 -1.92 10.44 -21.61
CA SER A 125 -2.78 11.60 -21.56
C SER A 125 -2.80 12.19 -20.15
N ARG A 126 -2.83 13.52 -20.05
CA ARG A 126 -3.14 14.23 -18.79
C ARG A 126 -4.65 14.47 -18.61
N GLY A 127 -5.46 13.62 -19.25
CA GLY A 127 -6.92 13.73 -19.28
C GLY A 127 -7.60 13.17 -18.03
N LEU A 128 -8.84 12.73 -18.20
CA LEU A 128 -9.64 12.15 -17.12
C LEU A 128 -8.96 10.94 -16.44
N PRO A 129 -8.36 9.97 -17.17
CA PRO A 129 -7.66 8.84 -16.53
C PRO A 129 -6.54 9.29 -15.58
N HIS A 130 -5.80 10.33 -15.95
CA HIS A 130 -4.74 10.90 -15.11
C HIS A 130 -5.28 11.59 -13.86
N ARG A 131 -6.40 12.31 -13.99
CA ARG A 131 -7.07 12.89 -12.82
C ARG A 131 -7.57 11.80 -11.87
N ILE A 132 -8.09 10.70 -12.40
CA ILE A 132 -8.54 9.56 -11.61
C ILE A 132 -7.37 8.93 -10.82
N THR A 133 -6.26 8.60 -11.48
CA THR A 133 -5.08 8.01 -10.79
C THR A 133 -4.48 8.96 -9.76
N ARG A 134 -4.44 10.27 -10.05
CA ARG A 134 -4.04 11.31 -9.08
C ARG A 134 -4.99 11.39 -7.89
N ASN A 135 -6.30 11.37 -8.11
CA ASN A 135 -7.30 11.42 -7.04
C ASN A 135 -7.23 10.17 -6.17
N PHE A 136 -6.98 8.99 -6.73
CA PHE A 136 -6.76 7.77 -5.94
C PHE A 136 -5.54 7.88 -5.03
N ARG A 137 -4.43 8.44 -5.53
CA ARG A 137 -3.27 8.73 -4.69
C ARG A 137 -3.65 9.63 -3.50
N GLN A 138 -4.38 10.73 -3.77
CA GLN A 138 -4.80 11.67 -2.73
C GLN A 138 -5.74 11.00 -1.71
N MET A 139 -6.69 10.21 -2.20
CA MET A 139 -7.62 9.44 -1.38
C MET A 139 -6.89 8.46 -0.46
N ILE A 140 -5.94 7.68 -0.99
CA ILE A 140 -5.13 6.76 -0.18
C ILE A 140 -4.34 7.54 0.87
N TRP A 141 -3.79 8.69 0.49
CA TRP A 141 -3.04 9.51 1.42
C TRP A 141 -3.91 10.05 2.55
N ALA A 142 -5.04 10.65 2.22
CA ALA A 142 -6.00 11.15 3.20
C ALA A 142 -6.45 10.05 4.16
N ASN A 143 -6.66 8.81 3.66
CA ASN A 143 -7.07 7.67 4.47
C ASN A 143 -5.95 7.01 5.30
N GLN A 144 -4.68 7.17 4.92
CA GLN A 144 -3.55 6.64 5.69
C GLN A 144 -3.37 7.39 7.02
N ASP A 145 -3.66 8.69 7.02
CA ASP A 145 -3.45 9.57 8.17
C ASP A 145 -4.70 9.69 9.06
N ILE A 146 -5.82 9.04 8.70
CA ILE A 146 -6.95 8.82 9.61
C ILE A 146 -6.51 7.79 10.67
N ARG A 147 -5.64 8.23 11.57
CA ARG A 147 -5.39 7.55 12.84
C ARG A 147 -6.67 7.67 13.66
N ASP A 148 -7.01 6.60 14.36
CA ASP A 148 -8.03 6.72 15.39
C ASP A 148 -7.59 7.81 16.37
N PRO A 149 -8.34 8.93 16.53
CA PRO A 149 -7.94 10.00 17.45
C PRO A 149 -7.87 9.52 18.91
N THR A 150 -8.49 8.36 19.23
CA THR A 150 -8.37 7.72 20.54
C THR A 150 -7.19 6.77 20.65
N ALA A 151 -6.50 6.43 19.55
CA ALA A 151 -5.28 5.66 19.66
C ALA A 151 -4.23 6.53 20.39
N PRO A 152 -3.61 6.02 21.46
CA PRO A 152 -2.59 6.76 22.17
C PRO A 152 -1.49 7.14 21.16
N SER A 153 -1.09 8.42 21.16
CA SER A 153 -0.01 8.86 20.28
C SER A 153 1.21 8.00 20.61
N LYS A 154 1.66 7.16 19.68
CA LYS A 154 2.92 6.44 19.80
C LYS A 154 4.03 7.48 19.76
N LYS A 155 4.39 8.05 20.91
CA LYS A 155 5.58 8.89 21.01
C LYS A 155 6.77 7.99 20.67
N PRO A 156 7.74 8.47 19.89
CA PRO A 156 8.96 7.71 19.67
C PRO A 156 9.61 7.42 21.03
N TRP A 157 10.04 6.17 21.23
CA TRP A 157 10.77 5.78 22.44
C TRP A 157 12.05 6.62 22.55
N ARG A 158 12.33 7.14 23.75
CA ARG A 158 13.50 7.97 24.05
C ARG A 158 14.41 7.19 24.99
N GLY A 159 15.41 6.51 24.46
CA GLY A 159 16.32 5.67 25.26
C GLY A 159 17.11 6.38 26.36
N GLN A 160 17.10 7.73 26.38
CA GLN A 160 17.71 8.55 27.43
C GLN A 160 16.81 8.71 28.67
N LEU A 161 15.52 8.36 28.58
CA LEU A 161 14.57 8.47 29.69
C LEU A 161 14.38 7.11 30.37
N PRO A 162 14.21 7.09 31.71
CA PRO A 162 13.91 5.87 32.43
C PRO A 162 12.56 5.28 31.98
N PRO A 163 12.35 3.95 32.10
CA PRO A 163 11.11 3.29 31.65
C PRO A 163 9.82 3.88 32.25
N ASP A 164 9.89 4.40 33.48
CA ASP A 164 8.75 4.97 34.21
C ASP A 164 8.55 6.47 33.97
N ALA A 165 9.29 7.06 33.02
CA ALA A 165 9.20 8.48 32.73
C ALA A 165 7.75 8.89 32.39
N PRO A 166 7.25 10.02 32.90
CA PRO A 166 5.88 10.45 32.70
C PRO A 166 5.54 10.68 31.22
N GLU A 167 6.53 10.87 30.34
CA GLU A 167 6.29 10.95 28.90
C GLU A 167 5.73 9.67 28.29
N TYR A 168 6.02 8.51 28.89
CA TYR A 168 5.54 7.21 28.45
C TYR A 168 4.17 6.86 29.01
N LYS A 169 3.74 7.53 30.09
CA LYS A 169 2.40 7.33 30.65
C LYS A 169 1.37 7.79 29.62
N PRO A 170 0.37 6.94 29.29
CA PRO A 170 -0.67 7.31 28.35
C PRO A 170 -1.40 8.54 28.87
N LYS A 171 -1.51 9.58 28.05
CA LYS A 171 -2.31 10.75 28.43
C LYS A 171 -3.76 10.30 28.56
N PRO A 172 -4.48 10.71 29.63
CA PRO A 172 -5.90 10.43 29.74
C PRO A 172 -6.61 11.00 28.52
N ILE A 173 -7.34 10.14 27.81
CA ILE A 173 -8.10 10.52 26.62
C ILE A 173 -9.25 11.40 27.12
N LYS A 174 -9.23 12.70 26.79
CA LYS A 174 -10.35 13.58 27.10
C LYS A 174 -11.61 13.04 26.39
N PRO A 175 -12.76 12.97 27.07
CA PRO A 175 -13.99 12.56 26.41
C PRO A 175 -14.24 13.48 25.22
N LEU A 176 -14.50 12.90 24.06
CA LEU A 176 -14.82 13.69 22.86
C LEU A 176 -16.08 14.49 23.15
N SER A 177 -16.12 15.75 22.70
CA SER A 177 -17.39 16.50 22.68
C SER A 177 -18.42 15.73 21.85
N LYS A 178 -19.73 15.93 22.11
CA LYS A 178 -20.80 15.26 21.35
C LYS A 178 -20.61 15.46 19.83
N THR A 179 -20.24 16.66 19.41
CA THR A 179 -19.94 17.01 18.01
C THR A 179 -18.74 16.22 17.47
N GLN A 180 -17.65 16.10 18.24
CA GLN A 180 -16.49 15.30 17.83
C GLN A 180 -16.79 13.80 17.78
N ALA A 181 -17.63 13.29 18.69
CA ALA A 181 -18.05 11.90 18.68
C ALA A 181 -18.90 11.57 17.45
N GLN A 182 -19.85 12.44 17.10
CA GLN A 182 -20.63 12.35 15.86
C GLN A 182 -19.71 12.41 14.62
N LEU A 183 -18.79 13.38 14.59
CA LEU A 183 -17.83 13.51 13.50
C LEU A 183 -16.96 12.25 13.36
N LYS A 184 -16.48 11.69 14.48
CA LYS A 184 -15.72 10.43 14.51
C LYS A 184 -16.54 9.26 13.94
N GLN A 185 -17.84 9.20 14.25
CA GLN A 185 -18.75 8.19 13.72
C GLN A 185 -18.94 8.34 12.20
N HIS A 186 -19.12 9.57 11.70
CA HIS A 186 -19.19 9.80 10.24
C HIS A 186 -17.87 9.44 9.54
N PHE A 187 -16.73 9.82 10.12
CA PHE A 187 -15.41 9.49 9.57
C PHE A 187 -15.10 7.98 9.61
N SER A 188 -15.62 7.24 10.59
CA SER A 188 -15.40 5.79 10.64
C SER A 188 -16.18 5.05 9.55
N LEU A 189 -17.33 5.60 9.13
CA LEU A 189 -18.16 5.08 8.04
C LEU A 189 -17.65 5.47 6.65
N ALA A 190 -16.99 6.61 6.50
CA ALA A 190 -16.57 7.15 5.22
C ALA A 190 -15.72 6.18 4.35
N PRO A 191 -14.72 5.44 4.89
CA PRO A 191 -13.96 4.48 4.08
C PRO A 191 -14.80 3.33 3.54
N ARG A 192 -15.85 2.92 4.26
CA ARG A 192 -16.78 1.87 3.82
C ARG A 192 -17.66 2.38 2.68
N LEU A 193 -18.30 3.53 2.87
CA LEU A 193 -19.13 4.16 1.83
C LEU A 193 -18.32 4.43 0.56
N LEU A 194 -17.08 4.90 0.72
CA LEU A 194 -16.18 5.12 -0.41
C LEU A 194 -15.83 3.80 -1.11
N GLY A 195 -15.58 2.73 -0.35
CA GLY A 195 -15.39 1.40 -0.91
C GLY A 195 -16.61 0.89 -1.69
N GLU A 196 -17.82 1.16 -1.22
CA GLU A 196 -19.08 0.81 -1.89
C GLU A 196 -19.26 1.63 -3.19
N ILE A 197 -19.03 2.93 -3.16
CA ILE A 197 -19.07 3.81 -4.35
C ILE A 197 -18.04 3.36 -5.39
N VAL A 198 -16.82 3.08 -4.95
CA VAL A 198 -15.77 2.54 -5.83
C VAL A 198 -16.21 1.18 -6.41
N GLY A 199 -16.82 0.30 -5.59
CA GLY A 199 -17.36 -0.98 -6.05
C GLY A 199 -18.47 -0.83 -7.10
N MET A 200 -19.37 0.16 -6.95
CA MET A 200 -20.38 0.48 -7.95
C MET A 200 -19.74 0.99 -9.25
N ALA A 201 -18.76 1.88 -9.16
CA ALA A 201 -18.03 2.39 -10.32
C ALA A 201 -17.25 1.29 -11.06
N GLU A 202 -16.62 0.36 -10.33
CA GLU A 202 -15.99 -0.85 -10.89
C GLU A 202 -17.01 -1.75 -11.60
N GLY A 203 -18.20 -1.93 -11.00
CA GLY A 203 -19.28 -2.72 -11.57
C GLY A 203 -19.80 -2.13 -12.88
N TRP A 204 -19.97 -0.81 -12.93
CA TRP A 204 -20.44 -0.10 -14.11
C TRP A 204 -19.38 -0.02 -15.22
N GLY A 205 -18.15 0.34 -14.87
CA GLY A 205 -17.06 0.51 -15.84
C GLY A 205 -16.37 -0.78 -16.23
N GLY A 206 -16.67 -1.90 -15.57
CA GLY A 206 -16.00 -3.18 -15.82
C GLY A 206 -14.50 -3.14 -15.52
N VAL A 207 -14.03 -2.25 -14.65
CA VAL A 207 -12.62 -2.05 -14.28
C VAL A 207 -12.37 -2.43 -12.82
N SER A 208 -11.10 -2.56 -12.44
CA SER A 208 -10.67 -2.67 -11.04
C SER A 208 -9.94 -1.40 -10.61
N LEU A 209 -10.49 -0.71 -9.65
CA LEU A 209 -9.98 0.51 -9.04
C LEU A 209 -9.27 0.23 -7.70
N GLY A 210 -9.20 -1.05 -7.29
CA GLY A 210 -8.48 -1.50 -6.11
C GLY A 210 -9.31 -1.46 -4.82
N ARG A 211 -8.67 -1.68 -3.66
CA ARG A 211 -9.37 -1.80 -2.36
C ARG A 211 -8.73 -0.92 -1.30
N THR A 212 -9.51 -0.02 -0.71
CA THR A 212 -9.12 0.76 0.47
C THR A 212 -9.25 -0.08 1.72
N ARG A 213 -8.28 -0.97 1.99
CA ARG A 213 -8.20 -1.61 3.31
C ARG A 213 -7.59 -0.65 4.31
N ARG A 214 -8.34 -0.30 5.36
CA ARG A 214 -7.76 0.29 6.57
C ARG A 214 -6.95 -0.82 7.23
N HIS A 215 -5.67 -0.57 7.48
CA HIS A 215 -4.90 -1.44 8.33
C HIS A 215 -5.56 -1.35 9.71
N ARG A 216 -6.18 -2.44 10.17
CA ARG A 216 -6.53 -2.58 11.58
C ARG A 216 -5.24 -2.65 12.39
#